data_AF-M0NFQ7-F1
#
_entry.id   AF-M0NFQ7-F1
#
_cell.length_a   1.000
_cell.length_b   1.000
_cell.length_c   1.000
_cell.angle_alpha   90.00
_cell.angle_beta   90.00
_cell.angle_gamma   90.00
#
_symmetry.space_group_name_H-M   'P 1'
#
loop_
_entity.id
_entity.type
_entity.pdbx_description
1 polymer ?
#
loop_
_entity_poly.entity_id
_entity_poly.type
_entity_poly.pdbx_seq_one_letter_code
_entity_poly.pdbx_strand_id
1 'polypeptide(L)'
;MGGDDTAETTPQDTEMTPIERVSEMDAEDTGIDVTPSIERAVSIFDHWQEWSNKTPKGRVLKDGLKSLLRTATGEKLAWRQVYRAAEALEELSKGQIELIHHNRHGKMLIESAAARSGDCQPSSAAAR
;
A
#
# COMPACT_ATOMS: atom_id res chain seq x y z
N MET A 1 -9.32 5.72 47.49
CA MET A 1 -10.39 5.03 46.75
C MET A 1 -10.32 5.52 45.32
N GLY A 2 -10.06 4.59 44.38
CA GLY A 2 -10.07 4.76 42.91
C GLY A 2 -8.95 5.64 42.35
N GLY A 3 -7.97 5.19 41.57
CA GLY A 3 -7.90 3.99 40.72
C GLY A 3 -8.28 4.34 39.28
N ASP A 4 -7.37 4.03 38.36
CA ASP A 4 -7.48 4.03 36.89
C ASP A 4 -7.47 5.37 36.16
N ASP A 5 -6.78 5.54 35.04
CA ASP A 5 -5.56 4.99 34.46
C ASP A 5 -5.40 5.78 33.16
N THR A 6 -4.16 6.03 32.81
CA THR A 6 -3.65 6.59 31.57
C THR A 6 -4.47 6.16 30.33
N ALA A 7 -5.38 7.01 29.84
CA ALA A 7 -5.79 6.95 28.44
C ALA A 7 -4.70 7.64 27.61
N GLU A 8 -3.60 6.91 27.44
CA GLU A 8 -2.59 7.15 26.43
C GLU A 8 -3.30 7.13 25.07
N THR A 9 -3.71 8.30 24.59
CA THR A 9 -4.06 8.47 23.18
C THR A 9 -2.77 8.25 22.40
N THR A 10 -2.52 7.00 22.02
CA THR A 10 -1.42 6.56 21.17
C THR A 10 -1.30 7.48 19.96
N PRO A 11 -0.23 8.29 19.84
CA PRO A 11 0.02 9.12 18.66
C PRO A 11 0.61 8.27 17.51
N GLN A 12 0.09 7.06 17.30
CA GLN A 12 0.62 6.11 16.30
C GLN A 12 0.01 6.27 14.91
N ASP A 13 -1.03 7.10 14.73
CA ASP A 13 -1.71 7.23 13.43
C ASP A 13 -0.97 8.12 12.40
N THR A 14 0.02 8.89 12.84
CA THR A 14 0.58 9.98 12.02
C THR A 14 1.61 9.51 10.98
N GLU A 15 2.18 8.31 11.14
CA GLU A 15 3.28 7.83 10.28
C GLU A 15 2.81 6.90 9.16
N MET A 16 1.63 6.29 9.28
CA MET A 16 1.11 5.34 8.29
C MET A 16 0.42 6.02 7.11
N THR A 17 0.64 5.47 5.92
CA THR A 17 -0.09 5.88 4.72
C THR A 17 -1.56 5.43 4.80
N PRO A 18 -2.49 6.14 4.12
CA PRO A 18 -3.88 5.71 4.04
C PRO A 18 -4.07 4.26 3.59
N ILE A 19 -3.24 3.75 2.67
CA ILE A 19 -3.32 2.35 2.25
C ILE A 19 -2.90 1.37 3.37
N GLU A 20 -1.89 1.72 4.17
CA GLU A 20 -1.46 0.91 5.30
C GLU A 20 -2.54 0.87 6.37
N ARG A 21 -3.16 2.02 6.67
CA ARG A 21 -4.28 2.06 7.62
C ARG A 21 -5.46 1.22 7.16
N VAL A 22 -5.87 1.31 5.90
CA VAL A 22 -6.99 0.49 5.40
C VAL A 22 -6.61 -1.00 5.34
N SER A 23 -5.32 -1.32 5.26
CA SER A 23 -4.82 -2.69 5.27
C SER A 23 -4.74 -3.28 6.68
N GLU A 24 -4.37 -2.49 7.68
CA GLU A 24 -4.17 -2.92 9.09
C GLU A 24 -5.40 -2.69 9.97
N MET A 25 -6.19 -1.66 9.67
CA MET A 25 -7.39 -1.26 10.39
C MET A 25 -8.60 -1.42 9.48
N ASP A 26 -9.74 -1.80 10.07
CA ASP A 26 -11.00 -1.85 9.33
C ASP A 26 -11.34 -0.44 8.83
N ALA A 27 -11.81 -0.34 7.59
CA ALA A 27 -11.89 0.95 6.94
C ALA A 27 -12.92 1.91 7.57
N GLU A 28 -13.86 1.37 8.33
CA GLU A 28 -14.80 2.11 9.17
C GLU A 28 -14.06 3.01 10.18
N ASP A 29 -12.88 2.59 10.62
CA ASP A 29 -12.02 3.34 11.54
C ASP A 29 -11.19 4.43 10.82
N THR A 30 -10.92 4.23 9.52
CA THR A 30 -10.10 5.14 8.70
C THR A 30 -10.85 6.34 8.11
N GLY A 31 -12.19 6.30 8.11
CA GLY A 31 -13.03 7.33 7.49
C GLY A 31 -12.97 7.36 5.95
N ILE A 32 -12.49 6.28 5.33
CA ILE A 32 -12.39 6.13 3.88
C ILE A 32 -13.52 5.23 3.39
N ASP A 33 -14.32 5.71 2.42
CA ASP A 33 -15.33 4.88 1.75
C ASP A 33 -14.68 3.71 1.00
N VAL A 34 -14.79 2.50 1.54
CA VAL A 34 -14.31 1.27 0.88
C VAL A 34 -15.11 1.02 -0.37
N THR A 35 -14.57 1.49 -1.49
CA THR A 35 -15.06 1.10 -2.80
C THR A 35 -14.36 -0.18 -3.26
N PRO A 36 -14.96 -0.94 -4.19
CA PRO A 36 -14.30 -2.10 -4.79
C PRO A 36 -12.96 -1.78 -5.48
N SER A 37 -12.67 -0.51 -5.74
CA SER A 37 -11.35 -0.11 -6.27
C SER A 37 -10.30 -0.05 -5.16
N ILE A 38 -10.70 0.37 -3.95
CA ILE A 38 -9.83 0.44 -2.77
C ILE A 38 -9.53 -0.97 -2.26
N GLU A 39 -10.52 -1.85 -2.14
CA GLU A 39 -10.26 -3.25 -1.74
C GLU A 39 -9.24 -3.94 -2.65
N ARG A 40 -9.32 -3.65 -3.95
CA ARG A 40 -8.36 -4.14 -4.95
C ARG A 40 -7.01 -3.46 -4.81
N ALA A 41 -6.96 -2.17 -4.51
CA ALA A 41 -5.72 -1.46 -4.22
C ALA A 41 -5.01 -2.07 -3.00
N VAL A 42 -5.74 -2.32 -1.92
CA VAL A 42 -5.25 -2.99 -0.71
C VAL A 42 -4.76 -4.39 -1.06
N SER A 43 -5.51 -5.16 -1.86
CA SER A 43 -5.05 -6.48 -2.31
C SER A 43 -3.72 -6.43 -3.10
N ILE A 44 -3.50 -5.38 -3.90
CA ILE A 44 -2.23 -5.18 -4.61
C ILE A 44 -1.12 -4.83 -3.61
N PHE A 45 -1.43 -3.99 -2.61
CA PHE A 45 -0.49 -3.57 -1.57
C PHE A 45 -0.05 -4.74 -0.69
N ASP A 46 -1.00 -5.53 -0.19
CA ASP A 46 -0.75 -6.71 0.65
C ASP A 46 0.14 -7.73 -0.06
N HIS A 47 -0.12 -7.97 -1.35
CA HIS A 47 0.67 -8.88 -2.17
C HIS A 47 1.84 -8.20 -2.90
N TRP A 48 2.10 -6.92 -2.64
CA TRP A 48 3.08 -6.13 -3.38
C TRP A 48 4.46 -6.75 -3.32
N GLN A 49 4.94 -7.09 -2.13
CA GLN A 49 6.27 -7.70 -1.95
C GLN A 49 6.38 -9.03 -2.71
N GLU A 50 5.33 -9.86 -2.70
CA GLU A 50 5.37 -11.15 -3.40
C GLU A 50 5.40 -10.95 -4.92
N TRP A 51 4.55 -10.04 -5.43
CA TRP A 51 4.38 -9.84 -6.87
C TRP A 51 5.51 -9.05 -7.49
N SER A 52 6.00 -8.01 -6.80
CA SER A 52 7.15 -7.22 -7.25
C SER A 52 8.45 -8.03 -7.22
N ASN A 53 8.66 -8.92 -6.24
CA ASN A 53 9.83 -9.80 -6.18
C ASN A 53 9.92 -10.81 -7.34
N LYS A 54 8.77 -11.17 -7.94
CA LYS A 54 8.72 -12.03 -9.12
C LYS A 54 9.19 -11.33 -10.40
N THR A 55 9.34 -10.01 -10.40
CA THR A 55 9.81 -9.26 -11.56
C THR A 55 11.30 -8.89 -11.45
N PRO A 56 11.99 -8.72 -12.59
CA PRO A 56 13.37 -8.26 -12.57
C PRO A 56 13.44 -6.87 -11.91
N LYS A 57 14.24 -6.77 -10.84
CA LYS A 57 14.45 -5.63 -9.93
C LYS A 57 13.59 -5.61 -8.66
N GLY A 58 12.63 -6.52 -8.46
CA GLY A 58 11.95 -6.67 -7.17
C GLY A 58 11.12 -5.46 -6.71
N ARG A 59 10.81 -4.53 -7.62
CA ARG A 59 10.22 -3.20 -7.31
C ARG A 59 9.23 -2.71 -8.34
N VAL A 60 8.96 -3.52 -9.37
CA VAL A 60 8.17 -3.12 -10.53
C VAL A 60 7.10 -4.16 -10.77
N LEU A 61 5.89 -3.72 -11.09
CA LEU A 61 4.78 -4.58 -11.44
C LEU A 61 4.26 -4.11 -12.80
N LYS A 62 4.75 -4.79 -13.85
CA LYS A 62 4.58 -4.36 -15.25
C LYS A 62 3.67 -5.24 -16.09
N ASP A 63 3.62 -6.53 -15.78
CA ASP A 63 2.95 -7.53 -16.61
C ASP A 63 2.14 -8.45 -15.70
N GLY A 64 0.92 -8.77 -16.13
CA GLY A 64 0.08 -9.71 -15.41
C GLY A 64 -0.67 -9.15 -14.20
N LEU A 65 -0.66 -7.83 -13.92
CA LEU A 65 -1.44 -7.24 -12.82
C LEU A 65 -2.91 -7.66 -12.85
N LYS A 66 -3.51 -7.66 -14.05
CA LYS A 66 -4.88 -8.18 -14.25
C LYS A 66 -5.03 -9.64 -13.83
N SER A 67 -4.06 -10.49 -14.16
CA SER A 67 -4.06 -11.90 -13.80
C SER A 67 -3.83 -12.09 -12.31
N LEU A 68 -2.93 -11.31 -11.71
CA LEU A 68 -2.62 -11.32 -10.28
C LEU A 68 -3.83 -10.92 -9.45
N LEU A 69 -4.48 -9.80 -9.81
CA LEU A 69 -5.73 -9.38 -9.20
C LEU A 69 -6.84 -10.43 -9.35
N ARG A 70 -6.97 -11.03 -10.54
CA ARG A 70 -7.95 -12.13 -10.74
C ARG A 70 -7.64 -13.32 -9.83
N THR A 71 -6.37 -13.63 -9.59
CA THR A 71 -5.99 -14.74 -8.70
C THR A 71 -6.24 -14.39 -7.24
N ALA A 72 -5.96 -13.16 -6.82
CA ALA A 72 -6.18 -12.70 -5.45
C ALA A 72 -7.67 -12.56 -5.10
N THR A 73 -8.44 -11.89 -5.95
CA THR A 73 -9.86 -11.62 -5.69
C THR A 73 -10.80 -12.70 -6.22
N GLY A 74 -10.31 -13.59 -7.09
CA GLY A 74 -11.16 -14.55 -7.81
C GLY A 74 -12.05 -13.92 -8.90
N GLU A 75 -11.99 -12.60 -9.10
CA GLU A 75 -12.91 -11.88 -9.98
C GLU A 75 -12.37 -11.70 -11.40
N LYS A 76 -13.24 -11.81 -12.41
CA LYS A 76 -12.92 -11.43 -13.78
C LYS A 76 -12.96 -9.90 -13.94
N LEU A 77 -11.81 -9.28 -13.81
CA LEU A 77 -11.68 -7.82 -13.89
C LEU A 77 -11.43 -7.33 -15.32
N ALA A 78 -12.00 -6.17 -15.67
CA ALA A 78 -11.66 -5.42 -16.86
C ALA A 78 -10.42 -4.54 -16.64
N TRP A 79 -9.64 -4.25 -17.69
CA TRP A 79 -8.46 -3.38 -17.58
C TRP A 79 -8.77 -2.00 -16.97
N ARG A 80 -9.96 -1.44 -17.22
CA ARG A 80 -10.41 -0.20 -16.59
C ARG A 80 -10.46 -0.32 -15.06
N GLN A 81 -10.95 -1.44 -14.52
CA GLN A 81 -11.01 -1.67 -13.07
C GLN A 81 -9.62 -1.87 -12.48
N VAL A 82 -8.75 -2.59 -13.20
CA VAL A 82 -7.34 -2.76 -12.80
C VAL A 82 -6.64 -1.40 -12.71
N TYR A 83 -6.86 -0.52 -13.69
CA TYR A 83 -6.29 0.83 -13.67
C TYR A 83 -6.90 1.70 -12.58
N ARG A 84 -8.19 1.58 -12.28
CA ARG A 84 -8.81 2.28 -11.14
C ARG A 84 -8.22 1.85 -9.80
N ALA A 85 -7.98 0.55 -9.62
CA ALA A 85 -7.32 0.04 -8.43
C ALA A 85 -5.87 0.53 -8.33
N ALA A 86 -5.14 0.56 -9.45
CA ALA A 86 -3.77 1.08 -9.50
C ALA A 86 -3.71 2.60 -9.21
N GLU A 87 -4.67 3.39 -9.72
CA GLU A 87 -4.80 4.83 -9.42
C GLU A 87 -5.13 5.05 -7.93
N ALA A 88 -6.08 4.28 -7.38
CA ALA A 88 -6.41 4.34 -5.96
C ALA A 88 -5.22 3.95 -5.07
N LEU A 89 -4.44 2.94 -5.49
CA LEU A 89 -3.23 2.55 -4.78
C LEU A 89 -2.20 3.67 -4.73
N GLU A 90 -1.92 4.32 -5.86
CA GLU A 90 -0.99 5.46 -5.91
C GLU A 90 -1.44 6.58 -4.97
N GLU A 91 -2.72 6.95 -5.02
CA GLU A 91 -3.32 7.99 -4.17
C GLU A 91 -3.24 7.64 -2.68
N LEU A 92 -3.61 6.41 -2.31
CA LEU A 92 -3.62 5.95 -0.92
C LEU A 92 -2.20 5.68 -0.39
N SER A 93 -1.25 5.33 -1.25
CA SER A 93 0.16 5.12 -0.87
C SER A 93 0.94 6.42 -0.71
N LYS A 94 0.34 7.59 -1.01
CA LYS A 94 1.00 8.90 -0.93
C LYS A 94 2.36 8.95 -1.65
N GLY A 95 2.48 8.23 -2.78
CA GLY A 95 3.71 8.19 -3.58
C GLY A 95 4.73 7.11 -3.16
N GLN A 96 4.37 6.20 -2.26
CA GLN A 96 5.16 4.99 -2.00
C GLN A 96 5.15 4.04 -3.20
N ILE A 97 4.02 3.95 -3.91
CA ILE A 97 3.90 3.22 -5.16
C ILE A 97 3.39 4.19 -6.24
N GLU A 98 4.14 4.31 -7.34
CA GLU A 98 3.83 5.21 -8.45
C GLU A 98 3.35 4.43 -9.68
N LEU A 99 2.33 4.97 -10.36
CA LEU A 99 1.78 4.43 -11.59
C LEU A 99 2.43 5.10 -12.81
N ILE A 100 3.41 4.43 -13.39
CA ILE A 100 4.16 4.94 -14.55
C ILE A 100 3.55 4.42 -15.85
N HIS A 101 3.35 5.31 -16.81
CA HIS A 101 2.99 4.94 -18.18
C HIS A 101 4.25 4.62 -19.00
N HIS A 102 4.38 3.39 -19.50
CA HIS A 102 5.47 2.97 -20.36
C HIS A 102 4.99 2.63 -21.77
N ASN A 103 5.59 3.25 -22.80
CA ASN A 103 5.17 3.11 -24.20
C ASN A 103 5.19 1.67 -24.73
N ARG A 104 6.08 0.80 -24.22
CA ARG A 104 6.21 -0.61 -24.66
C ARG A 104 5.40 -1.61 -23.85
N HIS A 105 5.08 -1.28 -22.60
CA HIS A 105 4.55 -2.24 -21.62
C HIS A 105 3.20 -1.80 -21.03
N GLY A 106 2.71 -0.60 -21.37
CA GLY A 106 1.51 -0.04 -20.79
C GLY A 106 1.76 0.58 -19.41
N LYS A 107 0.72 0.65 -18.59
CA LYS A 107 0.83 1.18 -17.22
C LYS A 107 1.52 0.15 -16.31
N MET A 108 2.52 0.59 -15.55
CA MET A 108 3.31 -0.21 -14.61
C MET A 108 3.28 0.46 -13.24
N LEU A 109 3.22 -0.33 -12.17
CA LEU A 109 3.40 0.17 -10.82
C LEU A 109 4.88 0.03 -10.42
N ILE A 110 5.45 1.03 -9.77
CA ILE A 110 6.84 1.00 -9.30
C ILE A 110 6.89 1.47 -7.85
N GLU A 111 7.64 0.76 -7.00
CA GLU A 111 7.91 1.20 -5.64
C GLU A 111 8.94 2.35 -5.68
N SER A 112 8.58 3.49 -5.10
CA SER A 112 9.46 4.64 -5.01
C SER A 112 10.56 4.40 -3.99
N ALA A 113 11.80 4.79 -4.33
CA ALA A 113 12.96 4.59 -3.46
C ALA A 113 12.83 5.30 -2.09
N ALA A 114 11.98 6.32 -2.00
CA ALA A 114 11.66 7.01 -0.76
C ALA A 114 10.95 6.12 0.27
N ALA A 115 10.15 5.14 -0.17
CA ALA A 115 9.40 4.23 0.71
C ALA A 115 10.28 3.32 1.57
N ARG A 116 11.49 2.98 1.09
CA ARG A 116 12.45 2.17 1.86
C ARG A 116 13.29 2.95 2.85
N SER A 117 13.17 4.27 2.90
CA SER A 117 13.96 5.12 3.81
C SER A 117 13.41 5.15 5.24
N GLY A 118 12.34 4.42 5.55
CA GLY A 118 11.75 4.33 6.89
C GLY A 118 12.57 3.55 7.92
N ASP A 119 13.60 2.81 7.51
CA ASP A 119 14.39 1.98 8.43
C ASP A 119 15.88 2.35 8.34
N CYS A 120 16.25 3.47 8.97
CA CYS A 120 17.63 3.79 9.40
C CYS A 120 17.65 5.07 10.26
N GLN A 121 16.95 5.07 11.41
CA GLN A 121 17.48 5.84 12.54
C GLN A 121 18.26 4.87 13.44
N PRO A 122 19.61 4.85 13.38
CA PRO A 122 20.37 4.18 14.42
C PRO A 122 20.05 4.86 15.74
N SER A 123 19.48 4.09 16.68
CA SER A 123 19.44 4.44 18.09
C SER A 123 20.86 4.75 18.56
N SER A 124 21.24 6.03 18.56
CA SER A 124 22.47 6.46 19.21
C SER A 124 22.12 6.77 20.66
N ALA A 125 22.13 5.72 21.47
CA ALA A 125 22.29 5.86 22.91
C ALA A 125 23.62 6.55 23.17
N ALA A 126 23.60 7.84 23.48
CA ALA A 126 24.74 8.54 24.05
C ALA A 126 24.42 8.84 25.50
N ALA A 127 24.75 7.88 26.36
CA ALA A 127 24.95 8.11 27.77
C ALA A 127 26.13 9.07 27.95
N ARG A 128 25.91 10.23 28.61
CA ARG A 128 26.67 10.75 29.75
C ARG A 128 26.28 12.18 30.10
#